data_AF-A0A8S3J8Z7-F1
#
_entry.id   AF-A0A8S3J8Z7-F1
#
_cell.length_a   1.000
_cell.length_b   1.000
_cell.length_c   1.000
_cell.angle_alpha   90.00
_cell.angle_beta   90.00
_cell.angle_gamma   90.00
#
_symmetry.space_group_name_H-M   'P 1'
#
loop_
_entity.id
_entity.type
_entity.pdbx_description
1 polymer ?
#
loop_
_entity_poly.entity_id
_entity_poly.type
_entity_poly.pdbx_seq_one_letter_code
_entity_poly.pdbx_strand_id
1 'polypeptide(L)'
;MPYPDGIAFVHGLDLSERFFFDIVKPLLAQYYPLLQYTACCLGPGSDVLRFDSIQSRDHDWGPKFDLFVENEEYIDELNSFFNKNLQEKTVCGYSTQFQPYFEENGRITLINTSNDKENTCHGIRIITMKQFFIEYLNWTIDNGEPTLEDWLTFPSQHLLTIARGRVFHHSDNMNIEHIRSRLAYYPNDIWLYLMGCCWQRIGQEEHLMGRAGQENDELGSSLIANRLIRDIMRLIFL
;
A
#
# COMPACT_ATOMS: atom_id res chain seq x y z
N MET A 1 1.73 -15.32 -20.11
CA MET A 1 1.33 -14.29 -19.12
C MET A 1 0.05 -14.75 -18.45
N PRO A 2 -0.17 -14.48 -17.16
CA PRO A 2 -1.35 -14.98 -16.41
C PRO A 2 -2.68 -14.35 -16.86
N TYR A 3 -2.66 -13.35 -17.76
CA TYR A 3 -3.85 -12.65 -18.21
C TYR A 3 -4.22 -13.07 -19.64
N PRO A 4 -5.50 -13.40 -19.91
CA PRO A 4 -6.00 -13.68 -21.26
C PRO A 4 -5.70 -12.55 -22.24
N ASP A 5 -5.39 -12.91 -23.49
CA ASP A 5 -5.29 -11.93 -24.58
C ASP A 5 -6.62 -11.20 -24.75
N GLY A 6 -6.57 -9.86 -24.86
CA GLY A 6 -7.72 -9.01 -25.16
C GLY A 6 -8.39 -8.30 -23.97
N ILE A 7 -7.95 -8.51 -22.72
CA ILE A 7 -8.44 -7.71 -21.58
C ILE A 7 -7.71 -6.36 -21.55
N ALA A 8 -8.47 -5.27 -21.63
CA ALA A 8 -7.93 -3.93 -21.52
C ALA A 8 -7.35 -3.67 -20.12
N PHE A 9 -6.18 -3.02 -20.06
CA PHE A 9 -5.56 -2.64 -18.80
C PHE A 9 -6.45 -1.65 -18.02
N VAL A 10 -6.58 -1.89 -16.72
CA VAL A 10 -7.27 -1.03 -15.77
C VAL A 10 -6.30 -0.78 -14.62
N HIS A 11 -6.20 0.43 -14.09
CA HIS A 11 -5.39 0.68 -12.90
C HIS A 11 -5.93 -0.11 -11.71
N GLY A 12 -5.06 -0.72 -10.91
CA GLY A 12 -5.43 -1.58 -9.79
C GLY A 12 -6.35 -0.89 -8.80
N LEU A 13 -6.10 0.37 -8.47
CA LEU A 13 -6.96 1.15 -7.59
C LEU A 13 -8.40 1.32 -8.13
N ASP A 14 -8.54 1.47 -9.46
CA ASP A 14 -9.85 1.60 -10.11
C ASP A 14 -10.55 0.24 -10.23
N LEU A 15 -9.77 -0.82 -10.44
CA LEU A 15 -10.27 -2.20 -10.43
C LEU A 15 -10.80 -2.60 -9.05
N SER A 16 -10.07 -2.27 -7.98
CA SER A 16 -10.47 -2.51 -6.59
C SER A 16 -11.70 -1.72 -6.18
N GLU A 17 -11.82 -0.47 -6.61
CA GLU A 17 -13.01 0.34 -6.36
C GLU A 17 -14.25 -0.27 -7.02
N ARG A 18 -14.14 -0.66 -8.30
CA ARG A 18 -15.23 -1.36 -9.01
C ARG A 18 -15.57 -2.69 -8.36
N PHE A 19 -14.56 -3.48 -8.00
CA PHE A 19 -14.76 -4.72 -7.27
C PHE A 19 -15.56 -4.51 -5.97
N PHE A 20 -15.22 -3.47 -5.20
CA PHE A 20 -15.96 -3.13 -4.00
C PHE A 20 -17.41 -2.74 -4.30
N PHE A 21 -17.65 -1.79 -5.20
CA PHE A 21 -19.01 -1.29 -5.45
C PHE A 21 -19.91 -2.27 -6.19
N ASP A 22 -19.38 -2.99 -7.18
CA ASP A 22 -20.18 -3.86 -8.05
C ASP A 22 -20.47 -5.22 -7.42
N ILE A 23 -19.58 -5.70 -6.54
CA ILE A 23 -19.65 -7.08 -6.01
C ILE A 23 -19.73 -7.09 -4.48
N VAL A 24 -18.75 -6.52 -3.79
CA VAL A 24 -18.64 -6.73 -2.33
C VAL A 24 -19.69 -5.95 -1.53
N LYS A 25 -19.91 -4.68 -1.88
CA LYS A 25 -20.88 -3.83 -1.17
C LYS A 25 -22.31 -4.38 -1.23
N PRO A 26 -22.84 -4.86 -2.38
CA PRO A 26 -24.12 -5.55 -2.43
C PRO A 26 -24.19 -6.80 -1.55
N LEU A 27 -23.13 -7.62 -1.52
CA LEU A 27 -23.06 -8.81 -0.66
C LEU A 27 -23.12 -8.43 0.82
N LEU A 28 -22.32 -7.44 1.25
CA LEU A 28 -22.36 -6.96 2.62
C LEU A 28 -23.72 -6.37 2.98
N ALA A 29 -24.34 -5.58 2.11
CA ALA A 29 -25.67 -5.01 2.36
C ALA A 29 -26.76 -6.09 2.50
N GLN A 30 -26.64 -7.19 1.78
CA GLN A 30 -27.62 -8.28 1.83
C GLN A 30 -27.44 -9.18 3.06
N TYR A 31 -26.21 -9.59 3.35
CA TYR A 31 -25.93 -10.64 4.35
C TYR A 31 -25.46 -10.07 5.69
N TYR A 32 -24.90 -8.86 5.70
CA TYR A 32 -24.33 -8.18 6.87
C TYR A 32 -24.83 -6.73 6.99
N PRO A 33 -26.16 -6.46 6.96
CA PRO A 33 -26.70 -5.11 6.88
C PRO A 33 -26.38 -4.20 8.08
N LEU A 34 -25.98 -4.79 9.22
CA LEU A 34 -25.63 -4.06 10.44
C LEU A 34 -24.12 -3.92 10.65
N LEU A 35 -23.30 -4.58 9.82
CA LEU A 35 -21.85 -4.53 9.94
C LEU A 35 -21.37 -3.10 9.70
N GLN A 36 -20.67 -2.55 10.68
CA GLN A 36 -19.91 -1.32 10.52
C GLN A 36 -18.56 -1.68 9.92
N TYR A 37 -18.18 -1.00 8.85
CA TYR A 37 -16.90 -1.23 8.20
C TYR A 37 -16.39 0.01 7.44
N THR A 38 -15.10 -0.03 7.13
CA THR A 38 -14.45 0.88 6.17
C THR A 38 -13.76 0.06 5.10
N ALA A 39 -14.02 0.37 3.84
CA ALA A 39 -13.40 -0.28 2.70
C ALA A 39 -12.45 0.69 2.01
N CYS A 40 -11.18 0.32 1.91
CA CYS A 40 -10.16 1.21 1.36
C CYS A 40 -8.96 0.45 0.78
N CYS A 41 -8.23 1.11 -0.12
CA CYS A 41 -6.89 0.70 -0.52
C CYS A 41 -5.90 1.70 0.07
N LEU A 42 -5.36 1.34 1.24
CA LEU A 42 -4.29 2.04 1.95
C LEU A 42 -3.17 1.01 2.14
N GLY A 43 -1.90 1.40 2.00
CA GLY A 43 -0.79 0.47 2.18
C GLY A 43 0.13 0.35 0.98
N PRO A 44 0.94 -0.72 0.91
CA PRO A 44 1.94 -0.85 -0.14
C PRO A 44 1.29 -1.20 -1.49
N GLY A 45 1.96 -0.80 -2.57
CA GLY A 45 1.57 -1.19 -3.91
C GLY A 45 1.71 -0.05 -4.91
N SER A 46 2.14 -0.39 -6.12
CA SER A 46 2.18 0.57 -7.24
C SER A 46 0.77 1.01 -7.66
N ASP A 47 -0.22 0.14 -7.47
CA ASP A 47 -1.64 0.37 -7.70
C ASP A 47 -2.21 1.47 -6.80
N VAL A 48 -1.85 1.50 -5.52
CA VAL A 48 -2.34 2.50 -4.55
C VAL A 48 -2.02 3.93 -4.99
N LEU A 49 -0.86 4.14 -5.61
CA LEU A 49 -0.42 5.45 -6.11
C LEU A 49 -0.69 5.64 -7.61
N ARG A 50 -1.33 4.67 -8.28
CA ARG A 50 -1.56 4.64 -9.74
C ARG A 50 -0.29 4.68 -10.58
N PHE A 51 0.80 4.14 -10.06
CA PHE A 51 2.05 3.91 -10.80
C PHE A 51 2.10 2.50 -11.42
N ASP A 52 1.04 1.72 -11.28
CA ASP A 52 0.93 0.42 -11.89
C ASP A 52 0.79 0.51 -13.42
N SER A 53 1.29 -0.52 -14.09
CA SER A 53 1.34 -0.66 -15.53
C SER A 53 1.01 -2.10 -15.93
N ILE A 54 0.96 -2.36 -17.24
CA ILE A 54 0.77 -3.71 -17.79
C ILE A 54 1.80 -4.71 -17.22
N GLN A 55 3.04 -4.26 -16.98
CA GLN A 55 4.14 -5.09 -16.49
C GLN A 55 4.02 -5.39 -14.99
N SER A 56 3.64 -4.42 -14.17
CA SER A 56 3.62 -4.52 -12.70
C SER A 56 2.34 -5.17 -12.16
N ARG A 57 1.87 -6.24 -12.80
CA ARG A 57 0.69 -7.04 -12.42
C ARG A 57 1.04 -8.46 -12.01
N ASP A 58 2.32 -8.75 -11.90
CA ASP A 58 2.89 -10.05 -11.63
C ASP A 58 2.86 -10.43 -10.14
N HIS A 59 2.60 -9.47 -9.26
CA HIS A 59 2.40 -9.66 -7.82
C HIS A 59 1.56 -8.52 -7.23
N ASP A 60 0.80 -8.81 -6.18
CA ASP A 60 0.04 -7.86 -5.36
C ASP A 60 -0.77 -6.84 -6.17
N TRP A 61 -1.34 -7.25 -7.29
CA TRP A 61 -2.17 -6.43 -8.17
C TRP A 61 -3.44 -7.18 -8.54
N GLY A 62 -4.58 -6.49 -8.58
CA GLY A 62 -5.87 -7.06 -8.96
C GLY A 62 -7.03 -6.49 -8.14
N PRO A 63 -8.21 -7.13 -8.15
CA PRO A 63 -9.35 -6.72 -7.33
C PRO A 63 -9.11 -7.07 -5.84
N LYS A 64 -8.39 -6.21 -5.15
CA LYS A 64 -8.00 -6.36 -3.73
C LYS A 64 -8.18 -5.06 -2.96
N PHE A 65 -8.51 -5.13 -1.68
CA PHE A 65 -8.58 -3.96 -0.79
C PHE A 65 -8.61 -4.39 0.67
N ASP A 66 -8.47 -3.42 1.59
CA ASP A 66 -8.62 -3.62 3.02
C ASP A 66 -10.06 -3.34 3.47
N LEU A 67 -10.64 -4.29 4.18
CA LEU A 67 -11.93 -4.15 4.86
C LEU A 67 -11.65 -4.00 6.36
N PHE A 68 -11.70 -2.78 6.86
CA PHE A 68 -11.60 -2.51 8.28
C PHE A 68 -12.90 -2.85 8.99
N VAL A 69 -12.79 -3.71 10.00
CA VAL A 69 -13.88 -4.10 10.90
C VAL A 69 -13.59 -3.62 12.32
N GLU A 70 -14.63 -3.40 13.12
CA GLU A 70 -14.50 -2.95 14.51
C GLU A 70 -14.00 -4.08 15.43
N ASN A 71 -14.47 -5.31 15.20
CA ASN A 71 -14.16 -6.47 16.04
C ASN A 71 -13.49 -7.57 15.21
N GLU A 72 -12.39 -8.09 15.72
CA GLU A 72 -11.60 -9.17 15.12
C GLU A 72 -12.38 -10.49 15.02
N GLU A 73 -13.42 -10.68 15.83
CA GLU A 73 -14.29 -11.86 15.78
C GLU A 73 -14.98 -12.06 14.42
N TYR A 74 -15.16 -10.99 13.63
CA TYR A 74 -15.75 -11.09 12.29
C TYR A 74 -14.77 -11.61 11.23
N ILE A 75 -13.46 -11.63 11.50
CA ILE A 75 -12.43 -11.89 10.49
C ILE A 75 -12.58 -13.29 9.87
N ASP A 76 -12.65 -14.35 10.69
CA ASP A 76 -12.72 -15.73 10.19
C ASP A 76 -14.05 -16.01 9.47
N GLU A 77 -15.15 -15.47 9.99
CA GLU A 77 -16.48 -15.61 9.39
C GLU A 77 -16.52 -14.94 8.01
N LEU A 78 -16.08 -13.69 7.91
CA LEU A 78 -16.11 -12.93 6.66
C LEU A 78 -15.12 -13.50 5.65
N ASN A 79 -13.95 -13.98 6.07
CA ASN A 79 -13.01 -14.69 5.17
C ASN A 79 -13.67 -15.94 4.58
N SER A 80 -14.34 -16.75 5.41
CA SER A 80 -15.07 -17.93 4.94
C SER A 80 -16.21 -17.56 3.98
N PHE A 81 -16.95 -16.49 4.31
CA PHE A 81 -18.02 -15.96 3.47
C PHE A 81 -17.51 -15.49 2.11
N PHE A 82 -16.44 -14.70 2.06
CA PHE A 82 -15.90 -14.17 0.81
C PHE A 82 -15.24 -15.24 -0.04
N ASN A 83 -14.53 -16.20 0.55
CA ASN A 83 -13.95 -17.32 -0.19
C ASN A 83 -15.04 -18.07 -0.98
N LYS A 84 -16.19 -18.31 -0.34
CA LYS A 84 -17.33 -18.97 -0.99
C LYS A 84 -18.02 -18.09 -2.04
N ASN A 85 -18.31 -16.83 -1.73
CA ASN A 85 -19.18 -16.00 -2.57
C ASN A 85 -18.44 -15.29 -3.72
N LEU A 86 -17.11 -15.27 -3.68
CA LEU A 86 -16.28 -14.64 -4.71
C LEU A 86 -15.63 -15.62 -5.68
N GLN A 87 -15.68 -16.94 -5.43
CA GLN A 87 -14.92 -17.94 -6.17
C GLN A 87 -15.08 -17.86 -7.71
N GLU A 88 -16.30 -17.61 -8.18
CA GLU A 88 -16.63 -17.57 -9.61
C GLU A 88 -16.81 -16.14 -10.15
N LYS A 89 -16.48 -15.11 -9.36
CA LYS A 89 -16.72 -13.72 -9.74
C LYS A 89 -15.60 -13.17 -10.61
N THR A 90 -15.92 -12.13 -11.37
CA THR A 90 -15.00 -11.43 -12.26
C THR A 90 -15.42 -9.97 -12.31
N VAL A 91 -14.45 -9.06 -12.34
CA VAL A 91 -14.66 -7.63 -12.51
C VAL A 91 -13.75 -7.10 -13.61
N CYS A 92 -14.31 -6.38 -14.59
CA CYS A 92 -13.56 -5.86 -15.74
C CYS A 92 -12.71 -6.91 -16.49
N GLY A 93 -13.15 -8.17 -16.52
CA GLY A 93 -12.42 -9.29 -17.12
C GLY A 93 -11.37 -9.95 -16.21
N TYR A 94 -11.10 -9.40 -15.02
CA TYR A 94 -10.18 -9.96 -14.04
C TYR A 94 -10.93 -10.79 -12.99
N SER A 95 -10.40 -11.97 -12.69
CA SER A 95 -10.90 -12.85 -11.64
C SER A 95 -10.74 -12.20 -10.26
N THR A 96 -11.61 -12.54 -9.32
CA THR A 96 -11.51 -12.14 -7.90
C THR A 96 -10.62 -13.06 -7.06
N GLN A 97 -10.06 -14.10 -7.69
CA GLN A 97 -9.21 -15.12 -7.07
C GLN A 97 -7.72 -14.79 -7.20
N PHE A 98 -6.99 -15.09 -6.13
CA PHE A 98 -5.56 -14.92 -5.99
C PHE A 98 -4.92 -16.23 -5.56
N GLN A 99 -3.70 -16.45 -6.03
CA GLN A 99 -2.85 -17.54 -5.57
C GLN A 99 -1.74 -16.96 -4.68
N PRO A 100 -1.56 -17.45 -3.44
CA PRO A 100 -0.42 -17.09 -2.63
C PRO A 100 0.88 -17.57 -3.29
N TYR A 101 1.85 -16.68 -3.38
CA TYR A 101 3.20 -16.94 -3.86
C TYR A 101 4.20 -16.67 -2.75
N PHE A 102 5.02 -17.69 -2.44
CA PHE A 102 6.06 -17.59 -1.43
C PHE A 102 7.37 -17.16 -2.10
N GLU A 103 7.79 -15.93 -1.80
CA GLU A 103 9.07 -15.42 -2.25
C GLU A 103 10.24 -16.06 -1.49
N GLU A 104 11.43 -16.07 -2.10
CA GLU A 104 12.65 -16.63 -1.49
C GLU A 104 13.05 -15.93 -0.19
N ASN A 105 12.64 -14.66 -0.02
CA ASN A 105 12.88 -13.86 1.17
C ASN A 105 11.88 -14.14 2.32
N GLY A 106 10.95 -15.09 2.13
CA GLY A 106 9.92 -15.46 3.12
C GLY A 106 8.66 -14.59 3.08
N ARG A 107 8.56 -13.61 2.18
CA ARG A 107 7.32 -12.84 1.98
C ARG A 107 6.30 -13.66 1.20
N ILE A 108 5.03 -13.42 1.50
CA ILE A 108 3.91 -13.97 0.75
C ILE A 108 3.29 -12.83 -0.05
N THR A 109 3.19 -13.00 -1.37
CA THR A 109 2.49 -12.08 -2.27
C THR A 109 1.31 -12.76 -2.92
N LEU A 110 0.34 -11.98 -3.38
CA LEU A 110 -0.87 -12.49 -4.03
C LEU A 110 -0.78 -12.28 -5.53
N ILE A 111 -0.88 -13.36 -6.30
CA ILE A 111 -0.92 -13.31 -7.77
C ILE A 111 -2.35 -13.50 -8.22
N ASN A 112 -2.93 -12.51 -8.91
CA ASN A 112 -4.26 -12.66 -9.51
C ASN A 112 -4.25 -13.79 -10.54
N THR A 113 -5.22 -14.69 -10.44
CA THR A 113 -5.26 -15.92 -11.24
C THR A 113 -6.69 -16.23 -11.68
N SER A 114 -6.87 -17.15 -12.62
CA SER A 114 -8.18 -17.58 -13.08
C SER A 114 -9.01 -18.31 -12.00
N ASN A 115 -10.34 -18.27 -12.15
CA ASN A 115 -11.31 -18.86 -11.21
C ASN A 115 -11.27 -20.40 -11.15
N ASP A 116 -10.70 -21.05 -12.15
CA ASP A 116 -10.58 -22.51 -12.24
C ASP A 116 -9.38 -23.10 -11.49
N LYS A 117 -8.49 -22.25 -10.96
CA LYS A 117 -7.37 -22.71 -10.15
C LYS A 117 -7.80 -23.14 -8.75
N GLU A 118 -7.26 -24.28 -8.34
CA GLU A 118 -7.35 -24.77 -6.97
C GLU A 118 -6.44 -23.96 -6.02
N ASN A 119 -6.73 -24.04 -4.71
CA ASN A 119 -5.97 -23.40 -3.62
C ASN A 119 -5.84 -21.87 -3.80
N THR A 120 -6.93 -21.23 -4.19
CA THR A 120 -7.04 -19.78 -4.33
C THR A 120 -7.73 -19.15 -3.12
N CYS A 121 -7.55 -17.83 -2.97
CA CYS A 121 -8.22 -17.00 -1.98
C CYS A 121 -8.69 -15.68 -2.59
N HIS A 122 -9.54 -14.94 -1.87
CA HIS A 122 -9.91 -13.58 -2.27
C HIS A 122 -8.83 -12.55 -1.92
N GLY A 123 -8.84 -11.41 -2.61
CA GLY A 123 -7.95 -10.27 -2.36
C GLY A 123 -8.39 -9.29 -1.25
N ILE A 124 -9.46 -9.59 -0.52
CA ILE A 124 -9.92 -8.73 0.58
C ILE A 124 -9.12 -9.05 1.85
N ARG A 125 -8.35 -8.09 2.39
CA ARG A 125 -7.71 -8.23 3.71
C ARG A 125 -8.65 -7.67 4.77
N ILE A 126 -9.09 -8.53 5.69
CA ILE A 126 -9.99 -8.15 6.78
C ILE A 126 -9.14 -7.94 8.03
N ILE A 127 -9.19 -6.75 8.60
CA ILE A 127 -8.28 -6.32 9.68
C ILE A 127 -8.96 -5.22 10.49
N THR A 128 -8.53 -4.94 11.71
CA THR A 128 -8.97 -3.73 12.41
C THR A 128 -8.15 -2.53 11.96
N MET A 129 -8.73 -1.33 12.05
CA MET A 129 -8.00 -0.10 11.72
C MET A 129 -6.74 0.05 12.60
N LYS A 130 -6.85 -0.27 13.89
CA LYS A 130 -5.73 -0.30 14.83
C LYS A 130 -4.61 -1.22 14.35
N GLN A 131 -4.94 -2.48 14.04
CA GLN A 131 -3.95 -3.46 13.63
C GLN A 131 -3.28 -3.08 12.31
N PHE A 132 -4.01 -2.48 11.36
CA PHE A 132 -3.42 -1.94 10.13
C PHE A 132 -2.31 -0.93 10.41
N PHE A 133 -2.54 0.06 11.27
CA PHE A 133 -1.53 1.08 11.56
C PHE A 133 -0.34 0.54 12.37
N ILE A 134 -0.59 -0.43 13.25
CA ILE A 134 0.49 -1.13 13.96
C ILE A 134 1.37 -1.88 12.97
N GLU A 135 0.79 -2.65 12.05
CA GLU A 135 1.56 -3.38 11.05
C GLU A 135 2.28 -2.46 10.04
N TYR A 136 1.64 -1.35 9.66
CA TYR A 136 2.12 -0.53 8.55
C TYR A 136 3.06 0.61 8.96
N LEU A 137 2.88 1.17 10.15
CA LEU A 137 3.67 2.28 10.69
C LEU A 137 4.36 1.96 12.02
N ASN A 138 4.14 0.77 12.60
CA ASN A 138 4.57 0.45 13.96
C ASN A 138 4.03 1.46 15.00
N TRP A 139 2.81 1.94 14.77
CA TRP A 139 2.16 2.98 15.58
C TRP A 139 0.67 2.67 15.76
N THR A 140 0.12 3.00 16.93
CA THR A 140 -1.28 2.74 17.27
C THR A 140 -2.11 4.03 17.28
N ILE A 141 -3.29 3.96 16.68
CA ILE A 141 -4.25 5.08 16.62
C ILE A 141 -4.85 5.44 17.98
N ASP A 142 -4.82 4.50 18.94
CA ASP A 142 -5.43 4.65 20.27
C ASP A 142 -4.69 5.66 21.16
N ASN A 143 -3.40 5.91 20.88
CA ASN A 143 -2.57 6.78 21.71
C ASN A 143 -2.75 8.28 21.38
N GLY A 144 -3.65 8.63 20.46
CA GLY A 144 -3.91 10.01 20.07
C GLY A 144 -2.97 10.50 18.96
N GLU A 145 -2.31 11.63 19.18
CA GLU A 145 -1.39 12.23 18.20
C GLU A 145 -0.04 11.48 18.18
N PRO A 146 0.58 11.27 17.00
CA PRO A 146 1.93 10.73 16.93
C PRO A 146 2.92 11.66 17.65
N THR A 147 3.79 11.06 18.45
CA THR A 147 4.89 11.74 19.13
C THR A 147 5.99 12.15 18.15
N LEU A 148 6.94 12.96 18.60
CA LEU A 148 8.14 13.29 17.82
C LEU A 148 8.90 12.02 17.39
N GLU A 149 9.01 11.04 18.29
CA GLU A 149 9.69 9.77 18.06
C GLU A 149 8.96 8.95 17.00
N ASP A 150 7.62 8.88 17.07
CA ASP A 150 6.82 8.22 16.05
C ASP A 150 7.07 8.83 14.67
N TRP A 151 6.97 10.17 14.57
CA TRP A 151 7.18 10.89 13.30
C TRP A 151 8.56 10.63 12.68
N LEU A 152 9.61 10.51 13.49
CA LEU A 152 10.96 10.21 13.01
C LEU A 152 11.12 8.76 12.50
N THR A 153 10.19 7.86 12.84
CA THR A 153 10.20 6.46 12.37
C THR A 153 9.33 6.23 11.13
N PHE A 154 8.38 7.12 10.84
CA PHE A 154 7.45 6.94 9.72
C PHE A 154 8.15 7.12 8.36
N PRO A 155 8.11 6.11 7.46
CA PRO A 155 8.60 6.26 6.10
C PRO A 155 7.71 7.20 5.27
N SER A 156 8.31 8.13 4.52
CA SER A 156 7.54 9.09 3.71
C SER A 156 6.68 8.40 2.64
N GLN A 157 7.14 7.26 2.11
CA GLN A 157 6.37 6.46 1.16
C GLN A 157 5.10 5.87 1.78
N HIS A 158 5.16 5.47 3.07
CA HIS A 158 3.99 4.91 3.77
C HIS A 158 2.97 6.02 4.10
N LEU A 159 3.44 7.19 4.52
CA LEU A 159 2.56 8.35 4.69
C LEU A 159 1.87 8.72 3.38
N LEU A 160 2.61 8.71 2.27
CA LEU A 160 2.06 9.01 0.96
C LEU A 160 0.94 8.04 0.55
N THR A 161 1.10 6.73 0.78
CA THR A 161 0.06 5.74 0.44
C THR A 161 -1.18 5.87 1.33
N ILE A 162 -1.03 6.22 2.61
CA ILE A 162 -2.16 6.54 3.49
C ILE A 162 -2.88 7.79 2.99
N ALA A 163 -2.12 8.84 2.63
CA ALA A 163 -2.65 10.11 2.21
C ALA A 163 -3.36 10.04 0.84
N ARG A 164 -2.76 9.31 -0.12
CA ARG A 164 -3.18 9.25 -1.53
C ARG A 164 -4.01 8.02 -1.89
N GLY A 165 -3.98 6.97 -1.06
CA GLY A 165 -4.84 5.81 -1.24
C GLY A 165 -6.32 6.18 -1.23
N ARG A 166 -7.21 5.25 -1.58
CA ARG A 166 -8.63 5.57 -1.75
C ARG A 166 -9.47 4.89 -0.67
N VAL A 167 -10.36 5.64 -0.04
CA VAL A 167 -11.44 5.10 0.79
C VAL A 167 -12.69 5.05 -0.07
N PHE A 168 -13.24 3.86 -0.27
CA PHE A 168 -14.43 3.64 -1.08
C PHE A 168 -15.71 3.82 -0.25
N HIS A 169 -15.63 3.45 1.03
CA HIS A 169 -16.73 3.55 1.97
C HIS A 169 -16.20 3.59 3.40
N HIS A 170 -16.91 4.29 4.28
CA HIS A 170 -16.81 4.13 5.72
C HIS A 170 -18.20 4.25 6.33
N SER A 171 -18.44 3.51 7.41
CA SER A 171 -19.57 3.77 8.29
C SER A 171 -19.27 4.98 9.21
N ASP A 172 -20.28 5.55 9.85
CA ASP A 172 -20.13 6.79 10.63
C ASP A 172 -19.08 6.66 11.74
N ASN A 173 -19.10 5.56 12.49
CA ASN A 173 -18.17 5.28 13.59
C ASN A 173 -16.81 4.73 13.13
N MET A 174 -16.60 4.52 11.83
CA MET A 174 -15.36 3.96 11.27
C MET A 174 -14.65 4.92 10.32
N ASN A 175 -14.95 6.21 10.41
CA ASN A 175 -14.36 7.23 9.56
C ASN A 175 -12.84 7.38 9.80
N ILE A 176 -12.04 7.08 8.77
CA ILE A 176 -10.58 7.15 8.80
C ILE A 176 -10.01 8.51 8.33
N GLU A 177 -10.82 9.39 7.76
CA GLU A 177 -10.35 10.59 7.06
C GLU A 177 -9.60 11.56 7.98
N HIS A 178 -9.97 11.61 9.26
CA HIS A 178 -9.24 12.40 10.25
C HIS A 178 -7.80 11.89 10.45
N ILE A 179 -7.61 10.57 10.51
CA ILE A 179 -6.29 9.93 10.63
C ILE A 179 -5.48 10.16 9.36
N ARG A 180 -6.10 10.00 8.19
CA ARG A 180 -5.46 10.26 6.89
C ARG A 180 -4.99 11.70 6.75
N SER A 181 -5.82 12.65 7.17
CA SER A 181 -5.49 14.09 7.13
C SER A 181 -4.32 14.41 8.06
N ARG A 182 -4.31 13.83 9.25
CA ARG A 182 -3.21 13.96 10.22
C ARG A 182 -1.90 13.37 9.70
N LEU A 183 -1.96 12.20 9.07
CA LEU A 183 -0.80 11.49 8.51
C LEU A 183 -0.48 11.91 7.07
N ALA A 184 -1.12 12.97 6.55
CA ALA A 184 -0.98 13.37 5.16
C ALA A 184 0.45 13.78 4.81
N TYR A 185 1.16 14.35 5.78
CA TYR A 185 2.53 14.82 5.63
C TYR A 185 3.19 15.03 6.99
N TYR A 186 4.52 15.18 7.01
CA TYR A 186 5.26 15.47 8.24
C TYR A 186 4.89 16.85 8.83
N PRO A 187 4.88 16.99 10.16
CA PRO A 187 4.91 18.29 10.82
C PRO A 187 6.10 19.13 10.35
N ASN A 188 5.94 20.45 10.34
CA ASN A 188 6.92 21.37 9.72
C ASN A 188 8.32 21.28 10.35
N ASP A 189 8.41 21.13 11.67
CA ASP A 189 9.67 20.96 12.40
C ASP A 189 10.36 19.63 12.07
N ILE A 190 9.61 18.54 12.01
CA ILE A 190 10.11 17.22 11.56
C ILE A 190 10.60 17.30 10.11
N TRP A 191 9.83 17.91 9.22
CA TRP A 191 10.21 18.07 7.82
C TRP A 191 11.49 18.89 7.67
N LEU A 192 11.60 20.03 8.36
CA LEU A 192 12.81 20.86 8.37
C LEU A 192 14.02 20.10 8.93
N TYR A 193 13.82 19.32 9.99
CA TYR A 193 14.86 18.46 10.55
C TYR A 193 15.35 17.42 9.54
N LEU A 194 14.43 16.69 8.90
CA LEU A 194 14.75 15.68 7.88
C LEU A 194 15.46 16.29 6.66
N MET A 195 15.04 17.49 6.22
CA MET A 195 15.74 18.24 5.17
C MET A 195 17.16 18.62 5.61
N GLY A 196 17.33 19.12 6.84
CA GLY A 196 18.63 19.44 7.42
C GLY A 196 19.57 18.23 7.43
N CYS A 197 19.08 17.06 7.84
CA CYS A 197 19.82 15.82 7.79
C CYS A 197 20.23 15.43 6.36
N CYS A 198 19.34 15.62 5.37
CA CYS A 198 19.67 15.35 3.96
C CYS A 198 20.77 16.27 3.43
N TRP A 199 20.69 17.58 3.71
CA TRP A 199 21.73 18.54 3.34
C TRP A 199 23.06 18.22 4.01
N GLN A 200 23.04 17.80 5.28
CA GLN A 200 24.27 17.41 5.99
C GLN A 200 24.94 16.20 5.32
N ARG A 201 24.19 15.18 4.88
CA ARG A 201 24.74 14.05 4.13
C ARG A 201 25.35 14.46 2.80
N ILE A 202 24.68 15.35 2.07
CA ILE A 202 25.21 15.90 0.80
C ILE A 202 26.54 16.61 1.04
N GLY A 203 26.61 17.54 2.01
CA GLY A 203 27.83 18.29 2.31
C GLY A 203 29.00 17.41 2.78
N GLN A 204 28.73 16.28 3.43
CA GLN A 204 29.74 15.31 3.83
C GLN A 204 30.39 14.58 2.64
N GLU A 205 29.67 14.38 1.54
CA GLU A 205 30.14 13.57 0.40
C GLU A 205 30.45 14.37 -0.87
N GLU A 206 29.87 15.56 -1.06
CA GLU A 206 29.90 16.28 -2.35
C GLU A 206 31.32 16.53 -2.88
N HIS A 207 32.25 16.87 -1.98
CA HIS A 207 33.63 17.16 -2.31
C HIS A 207 34.45 15.90 -2.62
N LEU A 208 33.98 14.72 -2.23
CA LEU A 208 34.69 13.45 -2.40
C LEU A 208 34.54 12.89 -3.81
N MET A 209 33.42 13.14 -4.49
CA MET A 209 33.18 12.68 -5.87
C MET A 209 34.31 13.15 -6.80
N GLY A 210 34.54 14.46 -6.86
CA GLY A 210 35.58 15.04 -7.72
C GLY A 210 36.99 14.60 -7.33
N ARG A 211 37.26 14.45 -6.03
CA ARG A 211 38.56 13.99 -5.52
C ARG A 211 38.87 12.55 -5.93
N ALA A 212 37.88 11.66 -5.89
CA ALA A 212 38.06 10.29 -6.38
C ALA A 212 38.45 10.26 -7.87
N GLY A 213 37.76 11.06 -8.69
CA GLY A 213 38.10 11.18 -10.11
C GLY A 213 39.52 11.74 -10.36
N GLN A 214 39.98 12.69 -9.55
CA GLN A 214 41.34 13.25 -9.64
C GLN A 214 42.43 12.20 -9.37
N GLU A 215 42.15 11.18 -8.56
CA GLU A 215 43.04 10.06 -8.28
C GLU A 215 42.86 8.90 -9.29
N ASN A 216 42.10 9.11 -10.37
CA ASN A 216 41.73 8.11 -11.38
C ASN A 216 40.84 6.96 -10.84
N ASP A 217 40.13 7.17 -9.73
CA ASP A 217 39.11 6.25 -9.22
C ASP A 217 37.71 6.60 -9.76
N GLU A 218 37.48 6.23 -11.02
CA GLU A 218 36.20 6.46 -11.71
C GLU A 218 35.04 5.70 -11.07
N LEU A 219 35.30 4.50 -10.52
CA LEU A 219 34.28 3.69 -9.86
C LEU A 219 33.84 4.34 -8.55
N GLY A 220 34.80 4.75 -7.71
CA GLY A 220 34.52 5.47 -6.46
C GLY A 220 33.79 6.79 -6.72
N SER A 221 34.26 7.58 -7.69
CA SER A 221 33.58 8.80 -8.15
C SER A 221 32.12 8.54 -8.52
N SER A 222 31.87 7.51 -9.34
CA SER A 222 30.51 7.13 -9.76
C SER A 222 29.63 6.67 -8.59
N LEU A 223 30.18 5.91 -7.64
CA LEU A 223 29.45 5.46 -6.46
C LEU A 223 29.05 6.63 -5.54
N ILE A 224 29.93 7.63 -5.38
CA ILE A 224 29.63 8.84 -4.61
C ILE A 224 28.57 9.68 -5.34
N ALA A 225 28.71 9.88 -6.65
CA ALA A 225 27.73 10.61 -7.45
C ALA A 225 26.32 10.02 -7.32
N ASN A 226 26.18 8.69 -7.39
CA ASN A 226 24.89 8.02 -7.21
C ASN A 226 24.27 8.26 -5.81
N ARG A 227 25.09 8.28 -4.75
CA ARG A 227 24.61 8.60 -3.39
C ARG A 227 24.11 10.04 -3.28
N LEU A 228 24.85 10.99 -3.86
CA LEU A 228 24.46 12.40 -3.91
C LEU A 228 23.16 12.60 -4.68
N ILE A 229 23.03 12.00 -5.87
CA ILE A 229 21.80 12.05 -6.68
C ILE A 229 20.61 11.53 -5.87
N ARG A 230 20.77 10.39 -5.18
CA ARG A 230 19.71 9.83 -4.34
C ARG A 230 19.29 10.78 -3.22
N ASP A 231 20.23 11.45 -2.55
CA ASP A 231 19.90 12.41 -1.48
C ASP A 231 19.28 13.70 -2.03
N ILE A 232 19.68 14.16 -3.21
CA ILE A 232 19.03 15.29 -3.90
C ILE A 232 17.59 14.92 -4.29
N MET A 233 17.37 13.72 -4.86
CA MET A 233 16.02 13.24 -5.14
C MET A 233 15.17 13.18 -3.88
N ARG A 234 15.75 12.72 -2.75
CA ARG A 234 15.06 12.76 -1.47
C ARG A 234 14.63 14.17 -1.09
N LEU A 235 15.47 15.20 -1.25
CA LEU A 235 15.07 16.58 -0.97
C LEU A 235 13.89 17.07 -1.84
N ILE A 236 13.76 16.57 -3.07
CA ILE A 236 12.65 16.95 -3.97
C ILE A 236 11.33 16.28 -3.57
N PHE A 237 11.41 15.04 -3.07
CA PHE A 237 10.24 14.21 -2.75
C PHE A 237 9.93 14.11 -1.25
N LEU A 238 10.78 14.66 -0.39
CA LEU A 238 10.57 14.74 1.05
C LEU A 238 9.53 15.80 1.33
#